data_AF-A0A433LFU3-F1
#
_entry.id   AF-A0A433LFU3-F1
#
_cell.length_a   1.000
_cell.length_b   1.000
_cell.length_c   1.000
_cell.angle_alpha   90.00
_cell.angle_beta   90.00
_cell.angle_gamma   90.00
#
_symmetry.space_group_name_H-M   'P 1'
#
loop_
_entity.id
_entity.type
_entity.pdbx_description
1 polymer ?
#
loop_
_entity_poly.entity_id
_entity_poly.type
_entity_poly.pdbx_seq_one_letter_code
_entity_poly.pdbx_strand_id
1 'polypeptide(L)' 'MSARTYSITALLVIIAGMAWAATLDADDQETRYLRYCNDVAVWAAEEARGIPPEHRTGTPDYRGNAAEMCPGMRPAP' A
#
# COMPACT_ATOMS: atom_id res chain seq x y z
N MET A 1 -7.34 12.26 -43.85
CA MET A 1 -6.37 12.01 -42.76
C MET A 1 -5.49 10.83 -43.15
N SER A 2 -4.16 10.94 -43.07
CA SER A 2 -3.24 9.89 -43.53
C SER A 2 -3.07 8.80 -42.47
N ALA A 3 -2.73 7.57 -42.88
CA ALA A 3 -2.44 6.44 -41.99
C ALA A 3 -1.42 6.80 -40.88
N ARG A 4 -0.46 7.66 -41.22
CA ARG A 4 0.56 8.17 -40.30
C ARG A 4 -0.05 8.97 -39.14
N THR A 5 -1.07 9.77 -39.40
CA THR A 5 -1.81 10.52 -38.38
C THR A 5 -2.50 9.58 -37.40
N TYR A 6 -3.16 8.52 -37.90
CA TYR A 6 -3.84 7.55 -37.04
C TYR A 6 -2.86 6.76 -36.17
N SER A 7 -1.71 6.35 -36.72
CA SER A 7 -0.68 5.67 -35.92
C SER A 7 -0.14 6.55 -34.80
N ILE A 8 0.10 7.85 -35.06
CA ILE A 8 0.58 8.78 -34.02
C ILE A 8 -0.48 8.97 -32.94
N THR A 9 -1.74 9.17 -33.32
CA THR A 9 -2.84 9.32 -32.35
C THR A 9 -3.00 8.06 -31.49
N ALA A 10 -2.95 6.88 -32.09
CA ALA A 10 -3.03 5.62 -31.35
C ALA A 10 -1.89 5.48 -30.33
N LEU A 11 -0.66 5.84 -30.71
CA LEU A 11 0.50 5.81 -29.82
C LEU A 11 0.35 6.76 -28.64
N LEU A 12 -0.14 7.99 -28.88
CA LEU A 12 -0.39 8.97 -27.83
C LEU A 12 -1.46 8.50 -26.82
N VAL A 13 -2.52 7.85 -27.30
CA VAL A 13 -3.56 7.27 -26.42
C VAL A 13 -2.98 6.18 -25.54
N ILE A 14 -2.15 5.29 -26.08
CA ILE A 14 -1.51 4.21 -25.31
C ILE A 14 -0.58 4.79 -24.24
N ILE A 15 0.26 5.77 -24.59
CA ILE A 15 1.17 6.42 -23.64
C ILE A 15 0.39 7.12 -22.52
N ALA A 16 -0.68 7.86 -22.86
CA ALA A 16 -1.54 8.52 -21.88
C ALA A 16 -2.22 7.51 -20.94
N GLY A 17 -2.70 6.38 -21.48
CA GLY A 17 -3.29 5.30 -20.69
C GLY A 17 -2.31 4.68 -19.69
N MET A 18 -1.07 4.40 -20.13
CA MET A 18 -0.02 3.88 -19.24
C MET A 18 0.36 4.87 -18.14
N ALA A 19 0.47 6.16 -18.47
CA ALA A 19 0.77 7.19 -17.49
C ALA A 19 -0.32 7.29 -16.41
N TRP A 20 -1.59 7.20 -16.81
CA TRP A 20 -2.71 7.23 -15.87
C TRP A 20 -2.76 5.97 -14.98
N ALA A 21 -2.53 4.79 -15.55
CA ALA A 21 -2.45 3.55 -14.77
C ALA A 21 -1.34 3.61 -13.70
N ALA A 22 -0.16 4.14 -14.05
CA ALA A 22 0.95 4.27 -13.10
C ALA A 22 0.63 5.18 -11.91
N THR A 23 -0.23 6.19 -12.09
CA THR A 23 -0.66 7.05 -10.97
C THR A 23 -1.60 6.33 -9.99
N LEU A 24 -2.42 5.39 -10.48
CA LEU A 24 -3.30 4.59 -9.63
C LEU A 24 -2.50 3.56 -8.82
N ASP A 25 -1.53 2.90 -9.47
CA ASP A 25 -0.66 1.93 -8.80
C ASP A 25 0.15 2.56 -7.65
N ALA A 26 0.58 3.82 -7.80
CA ALA A 26 1.32 4.53 -6.76
C ALA A 26 0.47 4.78 -5.50
N ASP A 27 -0.79 5.17 -5.69
CA ASP A 27 -1.76 5.42 -4.60
C ASP A 27 -2.09 4.14 -3.83
N ASP A 28 -2.20 3.02 -4.56
CA ASP A 28 -2.43 1.69 -4.00
C ASP A 28 -1.25 1.20 -3.14
N GLN A 29 -0.01 1.50 -3.54
CA GLN A 29 1.19 1.09 -2.80
C GLN A 29 1.32 1.87 -1.48
N GLU A 30 1.09 3.18 -1.49
CA GLU A 30 1.12 4.00 -0.28
C GLU A 30 0.01 3.56 0.70
N THR A 31 -1.21 3.39 0.20
CA THR A 31 -2.35 2.91 1.01
C THR A 31 -2.06 1.54 1.63
N ARG A 32 -1.47 0.61 0.86
CA ARG A 32 -1.13 -0.73 1.34
C ARG A 32 -0.04 -0.69 2.42
N TYR A 33 0.97 0.16 2.24
CA TYR A 33 2.03 0.35 3.22
C TYR A 33 1.49 0.94 4.52
N LEU A 34 0.65 1.99 4.45
CA LEU A 34 0.01 2.57 5.63
C LEU A 34 -0.88 1.57 6.35
N ARG A 35 -1.65 0.75 5.60
CA ARG A 35 -2.48 -0.32 6.16
C ARG A 35 -1.64 -1.35 6.90
N TYR A 36 -0.54 -1.83 6.30
CA TYR A 36 0.37 -2.75 6.97
C TYR A 36 0.90 -2.18 8.29
N CYS A 37 1.38 -0.94 8.28
CA CYS A 37 1.89 -0.30 9.49
C CYS A 37 0.82 -0.13 10.58
N ASN A 38 -0.41 0.23 10.20
CA ASN A 38 -1.54 0.30 11.11
C ASN A 38 -1.85 -1.07 11.73
N ASP A 39 -1.94 -2.12 10.90
CA ASP A 39 -2.34 -3.44 11.36
C ASP A 39 -1.30 -4.06 12.31
N VAL A 40 -0.01 -3.82 12.06
CA VAL A 40 1.06 -4.23 12.99
C VAL A 40 0.98 -3.45 14.30
N ALA A 41 0.72 -2.14 14.24
CA ALA A 41 0.58 -1.33 15.45
C ALA A 41 -0.61 -1.79 16.31
N VAL A 42 -1.74 -2.13 15.68
CA VAL A 42 -2.91 -2.71 16.37
C VAL A 42 -2.55 -4.04 17.01
N TRP A 43 -1.89 -4.94 16.27
CA TRP A 43 -1.47 -6.24 16.79
C TRP A 43 -0.58 -6.09 18.04
N ALA A 44 0.41 -5.19 17.99
CA ALA A 44 1.31 -4.93 19.10
C ALA A 44 0.58 -4.33 20.32
N ALA A 45 -0.42 -3.47 20.09
CA ALA A 45 -1.25 -2.92 21.16
C ALA A 45 -2.14 -3.98 21.82
N GLU A 46 -2.74 -4.87 21.03
CA GLU A 46 -3.57 -5.98 21.52
C GLU A 46 -2.74 -7.03 22.27
N GLU A 47 -1.51 -7.28 21.81
CA GLU A 47 -0.53 -8.09 22.51
C GLU A 47 -0.16 -7.53 23.89
N ALA A 48 0.12 -6.22 23.97
CA ALA A 48 0.39 -5.56 25.23
C ALA A 48 -0.81 -5.59 26.19
N ARG A 49 -2.04 -5.69 25.65
CA ARG A 49 -3.29 -5.88 26.41
C ARG A 49 -3.55 -7.33 26.81
N GLY A 50 -2.70 -8.29 26.38
CA GLY A 50 -2.84 -9.70 26.70
C GLY A 50 -3.93 -10.42 25.90
N ILE A 51 -4.40 -9.84 24.78
CA ILE A 51 -5.36 -10.49 23.91
C ILE A 51 -4.67 -11.67 23.22
N PRO A 52 -5.24 -12.88 23.25
CA PRO A 52 -4.62 -14.04 22.63
C PRO A 52 -4.64 -13.89 21.09
N PRO A 53 -3.65 -14.46 20.37
CA PRO A 53 -3.47 -14.24 18.93
C PRO A 53 -4.71 -14.51 18.07
N GLU A 54 -5.52 -15.50 18.44
CA GLU A 54 -6.77 -15.88 17.76
C GLU A 54 -7.91 -14.84 17.90
N HIS A 55 -7.73 -13.83 18.75
CA HIS A 55 -8.70 -12.76 18.99
C HIS A 55 -8.17 -11.37 18.61
N ARG A 56 -6.96 -11.30 18.01
CA ARG A 56 -6.38 -10.04 17.55
C ARG A 56 -6.94 -9.66 16.18
N THR A 57 -7.13 -8.36 15.97
CA THR A 57 -7.65 -7.79 14.73
C THR A 57 -6.55 -7.26 13.81
N GLY A 58 -5.36 -7.00 14.37
CA GLY A 58 -4.18 -6.61 13.60
C GLY A 58 -3.53 -7.78 12.83
N THR A 59 -2.46 -7.46 12.10
CA THR A 59 -1.60 -8.45 11.45
C THR A 59 -0.26 -8.47 12.19
N PRO A 60 0.26 -9.63 12.63
CA PRO A 60 1.59 -9.66 13.22
C PRO A 60 2.64 -9.27 12.19
N ASP A 61 3.75 -8.73 12.65
CA ASP A 61 4.90 -8.49 11.79
C ASP A 61 5.60 -9.81 11.41
N TYR A 62 5.05 -10.51 10.41
CA TYR A 62 5.63 -11.75 9.90
C TYR A 62 7.02 -11.56 9.26
N ARG A 63 7.35 -10.34 8.83
CA ARG A 63 8.61 -10.02 8.15
C ARG A 63 9.68 -9.51 9.11
N GLY A 64 9.31 -9.10 10.32
CA GLY A 64 10.23 -8.61 11.35
C GLY A 64 10.86 -7.26 11.01
N ASN A 65 10.33 -6.54 10.02
CA ASN A 65 10.90 -5.28 9.53
C ASN A 65 9.98 -4.07 9.77
N ALA A 66 8.88 -4.26 10.49
CA ALA A 66 7.93 -3.19 10.72
C ALA A 66 8.53 -2.06 11.58
N ALA A 67 9.46 -2.36 12.49
CA ALA A 67 10.17 -1.36 13.29
C ALA A 67 11.06 -0.42 12.45
N GLU A 68 11.55 -0.90 11.31
CA GLU A 68 12.40 -0.13 10.38
C GLU A 68 11.55 0.59 9.34
N MET A 69 10.50 -0.09 8.87
CA MET A 69 9.66 0.42 7.80
C MET A 69 8.63 1.40 8.31
N CYS A 70 8.04 1.24 9.49
CA CYS A 70 6.88 2.02 9.92
C CYS A 70 7.29 3.17 10.85
N PRO A 71 7.23 4.44 10.38
CA PRO A 71 7.60 5.57 11.20
C PRO A 71 6.61 5.76 12.35
N GLY A 72 7.12 5.81 13.58
CA GLY A 72 6.33 6.20 14.75
C GLY A 72 5.35 5.15 15.23
N MET A 73 5.63 3.86 15.04
CA MET A 73 4.92 2.76 15.74
C MET A 73 5.05 2.91 17.25
N ARG A 74 4.21 3.78 17.81
CA ARG A 74 3.84 3.82 19.21
C ARG A 74 2.48 3.15 19.27
N PRO A 75 2.27 2.23 20.21
CA PRO A 75 0.94 1.66 20.41
C PRO A 75 -0.07 2.79 20.61
N ALA A 76 -1.24 2.68 19.99
CA ALA A 76 -2.34 3.59 20.26
C ALA A 76 -2.63 3.58 21.77
N PRO A 77 -2.81 4.76 22.40
CA PRO A 77 -3.04 4.86 23.85
C PRO A 77 -4.24 4.04 24.33
#